data_AF-A0A7Y3J496-F1
#
_entry.id   AF-A0A7Y3J496-F1
#
_cell.length_a   1.000
_cell.length_b   1.000
_cell.length_c   1.000
_cell.angle_alpha   90.00
_cell.angle_beta   90.00
_cell.angle_gamma   90.00
#
_symmetry.space_group_name_H-M   'P 1'
#
loop_
_entity.id
_entity.type
_entity.pdbx_description
1 polymer ?
#
loop_
_entity_poly.entity_id
_entity_poly.type
_entity_poly.pdbx_seq_one_letter_code
_entity_poly.pdbx_strand_id
1 'polypeptide(L)'
;MQRISSNMTMNDMDWSLRNQEVRMAKVQNEMGTQEKFTQLRDDPIAAAESTRLQSWKYRLDKFEQNASQLQTNLRFTESSIQRAQSILQRLNELAVQGANGTYTQSDLSEMGVETNELLNELVSLANSKGPDGQPVFGGEMIDGSPWRVLKGRVPGSEGQVVTQVDYIGTIGQKQTEISDNTFIKSNFPGNAVFWADNQRVYSQVDSQNFTVPSDTTIAIDGKSIALKAGDSVQAVIAKINNAPVAVKASLDPVTNGLVLETTQPHQLFLQDGPGGNTLQALGVITNSMGQKPPLNYNPDAKVFGGSLFDAVIRLRDNMLKGNNQFLGGQGLASIHASLSNLQTTLAELGARDERLTETEKTLKDEIPKVVEMNSNLVDLDVTDGITKLKMLELTHDATLRAAGSIYPRTLMDFLR
;
A
#
# COMPACT_ATOMS: atom_id res chain seq x y z
N MET A 1 -14.54 62.39 48.85
CA MET A 1 -13.14 62.37 49.32
C MET A 1 -12.92 61.11 50.13
N GLN A 2 -12.19 60.12 49.61
CA GLN A 2 -11.73 58.97 50.41
C GLN A 2 -10.62 59.46 51.35
N ARG A 3 -10.65 59.05 52.63
CA ARG A 3 -9.57 59.36 53.58
C ARG A 3 -8.35 58.53 53.20
N ILE A 4 -7.31 59.17 52.66
CA ILE A 4 -6.01 58.55 52.42
C ILE A 4 -5.36 58.33 53.80
N SER A 5 -5.34 57.09 54.28
CA SER A 5 -4.52 56.72 55.44
C SER A 5 -3.13 56.27 54.96
N SER A 6 -2.09 56.44 55.79
CA SER A 6 -0.70 56.06 55.49
C SER A 6 -0.54 54.62 54.96
N ASN A 7 -1.47 53.73 55.30
CA ASN A 7 -1.45 52.32 54.87
C ASN A 7 -1.98 52.11 53.45
N MET A 8 -2.82 53.00 52.90
CA MET A 8 -3.34 52.83 51.53
C MET A 8 -2.23 52.98 50.48
N THR A 9 -1.45 54.05 50.56
CA THR A 9 -0.32 54.29 49.63
C THR A 9 0.73 53.18 49.69
N MET A 10 0.98 52.64 50.89
CA MET A 10 1.91 51.53 51.09
C MET A 10 1.37 50.22 50.50
N ASN A 11 0.10 49.89 50.75
CA ASN A 11 -0.54 48.71 50.17
C ASN A 11 -0.62 48.79 48.64
N ASP A 12 -0.90 49.98 48.08
CA ASP A 12 -0.95 50.21 46.64
C ASP A 12 0.43 50.04 45.99
N MET A 13 1.51 50.44 46.68
CA MET A 13 2.89 50.21 46.23
C MET A 13 3.27 48.73 46.28
N ASP A 14 3.00 48.05 47.39
CA ASP A 14 3.31 46.63 47.53
C ASP A 14 2.55 45.80 46.49
N TRP A 15 1.29 46.16 46.21
CA TRP A 15 0.51 45.57 45.13
C TRP A 15 1.14 45.84 43.75
N SER A 16 1.60 47.07 43.51
CA SER A 16 2.26 47.44 42.25
C SER A 16 3.60 46.72 42.05
N LEU A 17 4.41 46.61 43.09
CA LEU A 17 5.69 45.87 43.07
C LEU A 17 5.47 44.39 42.80
N ARG A 18 4.53 43.74 43.50
CA ARG A 18 4.17 42.34 43.26
C ARG A 18 3.68 42.12 41.82
N ASN A 19 2.88 43.03 41.29
CA ASN A 19 2.44 42.96 39.89
C ASN A 19 3.60 43.09 38.89
N GLN A 20 4.59 43.94 39.18
CA GLN A 20 5.78 44.07 38.34
C GLN A 20 6.65 42.80 38.40
N GLU A 21 6.85 42.23 39.59
CA GLU A 21 7.57 40.95 39.77
C GLU A 21 6.91 39.82 38.96
N VAL A 22 5.57 39.72 39.00
CA VAL A 22 4.82 38.73 38.21
C VAL A 22 5.01 38.96 36.70
N ARG A 23 5.00 40.21 36.23
CA ARG A 23 5.23 40.53 34.81
C ARG A 23 6.66 40.24 34.38
N MET A 24 7.65 40.57 35.21
CA MET A 24 9.06 40.25 34.94
C MET A 24 9.27 38.75 34.88
N ALA A 25 8.75 37.99 35.84
CA ALA A 25 8.81 36.54 35.84
C ALA A 25 8.15 35.94 34.60
N LYS A 26 7.03 36.50 34.13
CA LYS A 26 6.38 36.08 32.88
C LYS A 26 7.30 36.29 31.67
N VAL A 27 7.83 37.49 31.46
CA VAL A 27 8.72 37.77 30.32
C VAL A 27 10.01 36.96 30.40
N GLN A 28 10.55 36.72 31.60
CA GLN A 28 11.70 35.84 31.79
C GLN A 28 11.39 34.39 31.38
N ASN A 29 10.19 33.88 31.70
CA ASN A 29 9.75 32.56 31.25
C ASN A 29 9.53 32.50 29.73
N GLU A 30 8.91 33.52 29.14
CA GLU A 30 8.73 33.65 27.68
C GLU A 30 10.09 33.68 26.96
N MET A 31 11.08 34.44 27.47
CA MET A 31 12.44 34.43 26.90
C MET A 31 13.19 33.12 27.13
N GLY A 32 13.00 32.48 28.29
CA GLY A 32 13.64 31.21 28.63
C GLY A 32 13.13 30.05 27.78
N THR A 33 11.85 30.08 27.42
CA THR A 33 11.20 29.09 26.53
C THR A 33 11.28 29.48 25.06
N GLN A 34 11.53 30.76 24.75
CA GLN A 34 11.44 31.36 23.42
C GLN A 34 10.02 31.35 22.82
N GLU A 35 8.99 31.19 23.66
CA GLU A 35 7.58 31.17 23.25
C GLU A 35 6.85 32.41 23.82
N LYS A 36 5.99 33.04 23.00
CA LYS A 36 5.11 34.17 23.36
C LYS A 36 4.10 33.81 24.43
N PHE A 37 3.68 32.55 24.48
CA PHE A 37 2.75 32.03 25.46
C PHE A 37 3.13 30.59 25.81
N THR A 38 3.10 30.25 27.09
CA THR A 38 3.48 28.90 27.56
C THR A 38 2.27 28.09 28.01
N GLN A 39 1.15 28.76 28.31
CA GLN A 39 -0.07 28.14 28.76
C GLN A 39 -1.24 28.52 27.84
N LEU A 40 -2.22 27.61 27.68
CA LEU A 40 -3.44 27.88 26.91
C LEU A 40 -4.23 29.09 27.43
N ARG A 41 -4.05 29.46 28.70
CA ARG A 41 -4.75 30.61 29.31
C ARG A 41 -4.13 31.96 28.92
N ASP A 42 -2.87 31.98 28.48
CA ASP A 42 -2.14 33.21 28.16
C ASP A 42 -2.66 33.82 26.84
N ASP A 43 -2.91 32.97 25.85
CA ASP A 43 -3.64 33.31 24.62
C ASP A 43 -4.45 32.09 24.14
N PRO A 44 -5.74 31.97 24.50
CA PRO A 44 -6.54 30.80 24.14
C PRO A 44 -6.81 30.67 22.65
N ILE A 45 -6.76 31.76 21.88
CA ILE A 45 -7.02 31.76 20.44
C ILE A 45 -5.77 31.26 19.72
N ALA A 46 -4.61 31.86 20.01
CA ALA A 46 -3.33 31.45 19.45
C ALA A 46 -2.97 30.01 19.85
N ALA A 47 -3.25 29.61 21.11
CA ALA A 47 -3.00 28.23 21.53
C ALA A 47 -3.88 27.20 20.78
N ALA A 48 -5.14 27.53 20.52
CA ALA A 48 -6.03 26.66 19.74
C ALA A 48 -5.58 26.53 18.28
N GLU A 49 -5.16 27.63 17.66
CA GLU A 49 -4.63 27.62 16.29
C GLU A 49 -3.29 26.87 16.20
N SER A 50 -2.38 27.10 17.14
CA SER A 50 -1.11 26.35 17.25
C SER A 50 -1.37 24.85 17.34
N THR A 51 -2.30 24.43 18.20
CA THR A 51 -2.67 23.01 18.36
C THR A 51 -3.16 22.41 17.03
N ARG A 52 -3.96 23.15 16.28
CA ARG A 52 -4.44 22.72 14.95
C ARG A 52 -3.30 22.61 13.95
N LEU A 53 -2.37 23.57 13.91
CA LEU A 53 -1.21 23.55 13.03
C LEU A 53 -0.26 22.39 13.37
N GLN A 54 0.00 22.14 14.66
CA GLN A 54 0.79 21.00 15.12
C GLN A 54 0.13 19.67 14.73
N SER A 55 -1.19 19.54 14.91
CA SER A 55 -1.95 18.36 14.47
C SER A 55 -1.85 18.15 12.95
N TRP A 56 -1.92 19.24 12.18
CA TRP A 56 -1.77 19.17 10.72
C TRP A 56 -0.35 18.77 10.32
N LYS A 57 0.68 19.39 10.90
CA LYS A 57 2.09 18.99 10.70
C LYS A 57 2.29 17.51 10.98
N TYR A 58 1.76 17.01 12.09
CA TYR A 58 1.86 15.59 12.42
C TYR A 58 1.28 14.67 11.32
N ARG A 59 0.15 15.06 10.72
CA ARG A 59 -0.42 14.32 9.57
C ARG A 59 0.50 14.40 8.35
N LEU A 60 1.02 15.58 8.03
CA LEU A 60 1.97 15.75 6.91
C LEU A 60 3.24 14.92 7.11
N ASP A 61 3.82 14.91 8.31
CA ASP A 61 4.99 14.07 8.64
C ASP A 61 4.66 12.57 8.46
N LYS A 62 3.43 12.16 8.77
CA LYS A 62 2.97 10.77 8.54
C LYS A 62 2.83 10.46 7.06
N PHE A 63 2.29 11.38 6.28
CA PHE A 63 2.21 11.24 4.83
C PHE A 63 3.58 11.16 4.18
N GLU A 64 4.56 11.93 4.64
CA GLU A 64 5.94 11.88 4.13
C GLU A 64 6.58 10.52 4.44
N GLN A 65 6.45 10.03 5.69
CA GLN A 65 6.93 8.70 6.08
C GLN A 65 6.29 7.60 5.24
N ASN A 66 4.97 7.67 5.05
CA ASN A 66 4.23 6.73 4.23
C ASN A 66 4.71 6.75 2.77
N ALA A 67 4.83 7.93 2.16
CA ALA A 67 5.27 8.08 0.77
C ALA A 67 6.67 7.49 0.56
N SER A 68 7.60 7.79 1.46
CA SER A 68 8.98 7.30 1.39
C SER A 68 9.07 5.76 1.53
N GLN A 69 8.30 5.18 2.46
CA GLN A 69 8.25 3.73 2.62
C GLN A 69 7.65 3.05 1.39
N LEU A 70 6.58 3.62 0.83
CA LEU A 70 5.97 3.11 -0.40
C LEU A 70 6.93 3.16 -1.58
N GLN A 71 7.64 4.28 -1.75
CA GLN A 71 8.60 4.45 -2.84
C GLN A 71 9.70 3.39 -2.76
N THR A 72 10.22 3.14 -1.55
CA THR A 72 11.23 2.10 -1.32
C THR A 72 10.71 0.71 -1.69
N ASN A 73 9.48 0.39 -1.29
CA ASN A 73 8.85 -0.90 -1.60
C ASN A 73 8.56 -1.05 -3.10
N LEU A 74 8.10 0.00 -3.77
CA LEU A 74 7.84 0.00 -5.22
C LEU A 74 9.13 -0.19 -6.00
N ARG A 75 10.22 0.52 -5.67
CA ARG A 75 11.53 0.33 -6.33
C ARG A 75 12.07 -1.09 -6.17
N PHE A 76 11.89 -1.71 -5.01
CA PHE A 76 12.28 -3.10 -4.80
C PHE A 76 11.43 -4.07 -5.65
N THR A 77 10.13 -3.80 -5.75
CA THR A 77 9.20 -4.55 -6.61
C THR A 77 9.60 -4.42 -8.08
N GLU A 78 9.88 -3.19 -8.53
CA GLU A 78 10.30 -2.88 -9.89
C GLU A 78 11.57 -3.63 -10.25
N SER A 79 12.59 -3.57 -9.39
CA SER A 79 13.85 -4.29 -9.59
C SER A 79 13.65 -5.80 -9.71
N SER A 80 12.70 -6.36 -8.95
CA SER A 80 12.36 -7.79 -9.05
C SER A 80 11.66 -8.14 -10.36
N ILE A 81 10.74 -7.29 -10.83
CA ILE A 81 10.06 -7.48 -12.12
C ILE A 81 11.04 -7.29 -13.29
N GLN A 82 11.93 -6.30 -13.24
CA GLN A 82 12.96 -6.09 -14.26
C GLN A 82 13.88 -7.31 -14.40
N ARG A 83 14.32 -7.89 -13.28
CA ARG A 83 15.09 -9.16 -13.30
C ARG A 83 14.29 -10.31 -13.91
N ALA A 84 13.01 -10.45 -13.54
CA ALA A 84 12.12 -11.45 -14.15
C ALA A 84 11.98 -11.25 -15.66
N GLN A 85 11.88 -10.00 -16.13
CA GLN A 85 11.84 -9.67 -17.55
C GLN A 85 13.13 -10.10 -18.28
N SER A 86 14.31 -9.84 -17.71
CA SER A 86 15.59 -10.28 -18.28
C SER A 86 15.69 -11.80 -18.37
N ILE A 87 15.22 -12.52 -17.34
CA ILE A 87 15.15 -13.99 -17.36
C ILE A 87 14.22 -14.47 -18.49
N LEU A 88 13.03 -13.87 -18.62
CA LEU A 88 12.10 -14.22 -19.70
C LEU A 88 12.66 -13.91 -21.10
N GLN A 89 13.46 -12.85 -21.26
CA GLN A 89 14.17 -12.56 -22.50
C GLN A 89 15.17 -13.67 -22.83
N ARG A 90 15.96 -14.13 -21.85
CA ARG A 90 16.88 -15.27 -22.02
C ARG A 90 16.13 -16.56 -22.36
N LEU A 91 15.02 -16.83 -21.68
CA LEU A 91 14.17 -17.98 -21.95
C LEU A 91 13.57 -17.94 -23.37
N ASN A 92 13.22 -16.75 -23.86
CA ASN A 92 12.77 -16.54 -25.24
C ASN A 92 13.90 -16.84 -26.24
N GLU A 93 15.14 -16.41 -25.97
CA GLU A 93 16.30 -16.78 -26.80
C GLU A 93 16.50 -18.29 -26.85
N LEU A 94 16.47 -18.97 -25.70
CA LEU A 94 16.60 -20.43 -25.62
C LEU A 94 15.45 -21.14 -26.36
N ALA A 95 14.22 -20.65 -26.22
CA ALA A 95 13.07 -21.20 -26.91
C ALA A 95 13.17 -21.06 -28.44
N VAL A 96 13.61 -19.90 -28.94
CA VAL A 96 13.85 -19.67 -30.37
C VAL A 96 15.00 -20.54 -30.88
N GLN A 97 16.08 -20.68 -30.11
CA GLN A 97 17.19 -21.58 -30.46
C GLN A 97 16.74 -23.04 -30.51
N GLY A 98 16.07 -23.54 -29.47
CA GLY A 98 15.59 -24.92 -29.41
C GLY A 98 14.49 -25.25 -30.43
N ALA A 99 13.72 -24.25 -30.87
CA ALA A 99 12.77 -24.40 -31.97
C ALA A 99 13.46 -24.55 -33.34
N ASN A 100 14.74 -24.20 -33.47
CA ASN A 100 15.50 -24.44 -34.68
C ASN A 100 15.84 -25.94 -34.79
N GLY A 101 15.40 -26.58 -35.88
CA GLY A 101 15.50 -28.03 -36.08
C GLY A 101 16.92 -28.60 -36.25
N THR A 102 17.95 -27.77 -36.04
CA THR A 102 19.36 -28.12 -36.22
C THR A 102 20.04 -28.67 -34.97
N TYR A 103 19.45 -28.49 -33.79
CA TYR A 103 20.03 -28.94 -32.52
C TYR A 103 19.73 -30.42 -32.24
N THR A 104 20.69 -31.12 -31.64
CA THR A 104 20.53 -32.52 -31.25
C THR A 104 19.75 -32.66 -29.93
N GLN A 105 19.27 -33.86 -29.63
CA GLN A 105 18.65 -34.18 -28.34
C GLN A 105 19.55 -33.84 -27.14
N SER A 106 20.85 -34.05 -27.28
CA SER A 106 21.82 -33.74 -26.22
C SER A 106 21.90 -32.23 -26.00
N ASP A 107 22.00 -31.45 -27.08
CA ASP A 107 22.07 -29.98 -27.00
C ASP A 107 20.82 -29.39 -26.35
N LEU A 108 19.64 -29.92 -26.71
CA LEU A 108 18.37 -29.50 -26.11
C LEU A 108 18.26 -29.88 -24.64
N SER A 109 18.81 -31.03 -24.24
CA SER A 109 18.85 -31.41 -22.84
C SER A 109 19.65 -30.41 -22.01
N GLU A 110 20.80 -29.95 -22.51
CA GLU A 110 21.62 -28.91 -21.86
C GLU A 110 20.88 -27.56 -21.75
N MET A 111 20.19 -27.14 -22.83
CA MET A 111 19.31 -25.97 -22.78
C MET A 111 18.17 -26.14 -21.76
N GLY A 112 17.66 -27.37 -21.61
CA GLY A 112 16.68 -27.72 -20.59
C GLY A 112 17.22 -27.58 -19.16
N VAL A 113 18.49 -27.92 -18.93
CA VAL A 113 19.16 -27.68 -17.64
C VAL A 113 19.28 -26.18 -17.37
N GLU A 114 19.72 -25.39 -18.35
CA GLU A 114 19.78 -23.92 -18.20
C GLU A 114 18.38 -23.32 -17.92
N THR A 115 17.36 -23.77 -18.66
CA THR A 115 15.97 -23.36 -18.48
C THR A 115 15.46 -23.68 -17.06
N ASN A 116 15.89 -24.81 -16.49
CA ASN A 116 15.55 -25.17 -15.12
C ASN A 116 16.16 -24.21 -14.08
N GLU A 117 17.41 -23.80 -14.27
CA GLU A 117 18.05 -22.84 -13.37
C GLU A 117 17.40 -21.45 -13.47
N LEU A 118 17.08 -21.02 -14.68
CA LEU A 118 16.31 -19.78 -14.91
C LEU A 118 14.91 -19.84 -14.26
N LEU A 119 14.24 -21.00 -14.31
CA LEU A 119 12.97 -21.20 -13.61
C LEU A 119 13.13 -21.10 -12.08
N ASN A 120 14.19 -21.69 -11.51
CA ASN A 120 14.46 -21.59 -10.07
C ASN A 120 14.69 -20.14 -9.65
N GLU A 121 15.46 -19.38 -10.44
CA GLU A 121 15.70 -17.96 -10.20
C GLU A 121 14.39 -17.15 -10.28
N LEU A 122 13.57 -17.40 -11.29
CA LEU A 122 12.30 -16.72 -11.49
C LEU A 122 11.33 -16.96 -10.32
N VAL A 123 11.27 -18.18 -9.82
CA VAL A 123 10.49 -18.54 -8.63
C VAL A 123 11.03 -17.88 -7.37
N SER A 124 12.36 -17.76 -7.25
CA SER A 124 13.01 -17.03 -6.15
C SER A 124 12.63 -15.54 -6.16
N LEU A 125 12.65 -14.91 -7.34
CA LEU A 125 12.21 -13.52 -7.52
C LEU A 125 10.73 -13.33 -7.18
N ALA A 126 9.88 -14.26 -7.58
CA ALA A 126 8.45 -14.22 -7.28
C ALA A 126 8.13 -14.39 -5.79
N ASN A 127 9.03 -15.03 -5.05
CA ASN A 127 8.99 -15.17 -3.59
C ASN A 127 9.85 -14.13 -2.86
N SER A 128 10.29 -13.06 -3.54
CA SER A 128 11.11 -12.03 -2.92
C SER A 128 10.38 -11.31 -1.78
N LYS A 129 11.14 -10.96 -0.74
CA LYS A 129 10.67 -10.20 0.42
C LYS A 129 11.21 -8.78 0.34
N GLY A 130 10.36 -7.81 0.66
CA GLY A 130 10.72 -6.41 0.71
C GLY A 130 11.63 -6.06 1.89
N PRO A 131 12.03 -4.78 2.01
CA PRO A 131 12.85 -4.30 3.13
C PRO A 131 12.20 -4.50 4.51
N ASP A 132 10.88 -4.56 4.55
CA ASP A 132 10.06 -4.82 5.74
C ASP A 132 9.93 -6.32 6.08
N GLY A 133 10.55 -7.20 5.30
CA GLY A 133 10.50 -8.65 5.44
C GLY A 133 9.20 -9.29 4.92
N GLN A 134 8.28 -8.50 4.36
CA GLN A 134 7.00 -9.01 3.84
C GLN A 134 7.12 -9.45 2.38
N PRO A 135 6.37 -10.47 1.94
CA PRO A 135 6.38 -10.89 0.54
C PRO A 135 5.81 -9.81 -0.38
N VAL A 136 6.59 -9.42 -1.38
CA VAL A 136 6.23 -8.32 -2.29
C VAL A 136 5.04 -8.68 -3.18
N PHE A 137 4.99 -9.94 -3.63
CA PHE A 137 3.97 -10.46 -4.52
C PHE A 137 2.89 -11.29 -3.80
N GLY A 138 2.83 -11.22 -2.47
CA GLY A 138 1.91 -12.02 -1.67
C GLY A 138 0.54 -11.40 -1.40
N GLY A 139 0.26 -10.23 -1.97
CA GLY A 139 -0.96 -9.49 -1.64
C GLY A 139 -0.91 -8.98 -0.21
N GLU A 140 -1.87 -9.37 0.62
CA GLU A 140 -1.96 -9.02 2.04
C GLU A 140 -1.16 -9.95 2.96
N MET A 141 -0.51 -10.97 2.40
CA MET A 141 0.35 -11.88 3.15
C MET A 141 1.44 -11.11 3.91
N ILE A 142 1.62 -11.44 5.19
CA ILE A 142 2.61 -10.81 6.08
C ILE A 142 3.88 -11.67 6.19
N ASP A 143 3.72 -13.00 6.14
CA ASP A 143 4.84 -13.95 6.18
C ASP A 143 4.56 -15.20 5.36
N GLY A 144 5.61 -15.96 5.05
CA GLY A 144 5.63 -17.13 4.18
C GLY A 144 5.96 -16.78 2.73
N SER A 145 5.82 -17.77 1.85
CA SER A 145 6.11 -17.63 0.42
C SER A 145 4.81 -17.67 -0.38
N PRO A 146 4.51 -16.67 -1.20
CA PRO A 146 3.26 -16.62 -1.95
C PRO A 146 3.19 -17.63 -3.10
N TRP A 147 4.34 -18.12 -3.58
CA TRP A 147 4.42 -19.16 -4.59
C TRP A 147 4.96 -20.45 -3.98
N ARG A 148 4.09 -21.45 -3.85
CA ARG A 148 4.43 -22.79 -3.40
C ARG A 148 4.99 -23.60 -4.56
N VAL A 149 6.16 -24.20 -4.34
CA VAL A 149 6.87 -24.99 -5.34
C VAL A 149 6.68 -26.47 -5.03
N LEU A 150 6.24 -27.22 -6.03
CA LEU A 150 6.24 -28.68 -6.00
C LEU A 150 7.35 -29.19 -6.91
N LYS A 151 8.16 -30.11 -6.39
CA LYS A 151 9.25 -30.74 -7.14
C LYS A 151 8.94 -32.21 -7.39
N GLY A 152 9.37 -32.70 -8.54
CA GLY A 152 9.20 -34.07 -8.98
C GLY A 152 10.30 -34.50 -9.93
N ARG A 153 10.35 -35.79 -10.23
CA ARG A 153 11.30 -36.32 -11.22
C ARG A 153 10.70 -36.18 -12.61
N VAL A 154 11.41 -35.53 -13.52
CA VAL A 154 11.03 -35.40 -14.93
C VAL A 154 12.01 -36.25 -15.76
N PRO A 155 11.54 -37.00 -16.78
CA PRO A 155 12.45 -37.70 -17.69
C PRO A 155 13.45 -36.74 -18.32
N GLY A 156 14.74 -37.07 -18.27
CA GLY A 156 15.83 -36.23 -18.77
C GLY A 156 16.40 -35.23 -17.76
N SER A 157 15.80 -35.03 -16.58
CA SER A 157 16.35 -34.12 -15.57
C SER A 157 17.38 -34.77 -14.64
N GLU A 158 18.38 -33.99 -14.23
CA GLU A 158 19.30 -34.35 -13.15
C GLU A 158 18.61 -34.20 -11.78
N GLY A 159 17.88 -35.23 -11.35
CA GLY A 159 17.20 -35.26 -10.05
C GLY A 159 15.80 -34.63 -10.07
N GLN A 160 15.38 -34.11 -8.91
CA GLN A 160 14.05 -33.51 -8.74
C GLN A 160 14.06 -32.04 -9.16
N VAL A 161 13.20 -31.71 -10.12
CA VAL A 161 13.03 -30.36 -10.67
C VAL A 161 11.64 -29.81 -10.35
N VAL A 162 11.44 -28.51 -10.53
CA VAL A 162 10.14 -27.85 -10.29
C VAL A 162 9.09 -28.36 -11.27
N THR A 163 8.04 -29.03 -10.81
CA THR A 163 6.98 -29.57 -11.68
C THR A 163 5.71 -28.74 -11.66
N GLN A 164 5.51 -27.94 -10.61
CA GLN A 164 4.33 -27.08 -10.47
C GLN A 164 4.65 -25.92 -9.53
N VAL A 165 4.06 -24.76 -9.82
CA VAL A 165 4.21 -23.53 -9.02
C VAL A 165 2.82 -22.96 -8.77
N ASP A 166 2.37 -23.05 -7.52
CA ASP A 166 1.03 -22.66 -7.10
C ASP A 166 1.06 -21.31 -6.39
N TYR A 167 0.17 -20.39 -6.78
CA TYR A 167 -0.07 -19.19 -5.99
C TYR A 167 -0.92 -19.51 -4.76
N ILE A 168 -0.41 -19.18 -3.57
CA ILE A 168 -1.09 -19.32 -2.29
C ILE A 168 -1.22 -17.98 -1.53
N GLY A 169 -0.83 -16.88 -2.17
CA GLY A 169 -1.01 -15.53 -1.64
C GLY A 169 -2.46 -15.05 -1.74
N THR A 170 -2.67 -13.77 -1.42
CA THR A 170 -4.00 -13.15 -1.53
C THR A 170 -4.02 -12.12 -2.66
N ILE A 171 -5.22 -11.78 -3.12
CA ILE A 171 -5.45 -10.73 -4.12
C ILE A 171 -5.66 -9.35 -3.50
N GLY A 172 -5.59 -9.26 -2.17
CA GLY A 172 -5.88 -8.05 -1.42
C GLY A 172 -4.90 -6.93 -1.75
N GLN A 173 -5.44 -5.72 -1.88
CA GLN A 173 -4.65 -4.53 -2.21
C GLN A 173 -4.45 -3.71 -0.95
N LYS A 174 -3.21 -3.63 -0.48
CA LYS A 174 -2.82 -2.76 0.62
C LYS A 174 -2.90 -1.32 0.13
N GLN A 175 -3.61 -0.48 0.87
CA GLN A 175 -3.74 0.95 0.57
C GLN A 175 -3.08 1.76 1.67
N THR A 176 -2.32 2.76 1.26
CA THR A 176 -1.62 3.65 2.19
C THR A 176 -2.00 5.09 1.85
N GLU A 177 -2.37 5.85 2.87
CA GLU A 177 -2.70 7.27 2.74
C GLU A 177 -1.41 8.09 2.62
N ILE A 178 -1.34 8.93 1.58
CA ILE A 178 -0.16 9.75 1.25
C ILE A 178 -0.47 11.25 1.21
N SER A 179 -1.76 11.61 1.32
CA SER A 179 -2.28 12.97 1.45
C SER A 179 -3.72 12.85 1.93
N ASP A 180 -4.33 13.94 2.37
CA ASP A 180 -5.68 13.95 2.93
C ASP A 180 -6.66 13.24 1.99
N ASN A 181 -7.25 12.13 2.46
CA ASN A 181 -8.21 11.30 1.73
C ASN A 181 -7.69 10.76 0.37
N THR A 182 -6.37 10.67 0.22
CA THR A 182 -5.69 10.25 -1.00
C THR A 182 -4.85 9.01 -0.74
N PHE A 183 -5.24 7.90 -1.36
CA PHE A 183 -4.61 6.59 -1.17
C PHE A 183 -3.85 6.14 -2.40
N ILE A 184 -2.75 5.42 -2.16
CA ILE A 184 -2.00 4.68 -3.17
C ILE A 184 -1.98 3.20 -2.81
N LYS A 185 -2.16 2.35 -3.83
CA LYS A 185 -2.03 0.90 -3.71
C LYS A 185 -0.55 0.53 -3.63
N SER A 186 -0.18 -0.18 -2.57
CA SER A 186 1.22 -0.40 -2.20
C SER A 186 1.79 -1.75 -2.64
N ASN A 187 0.95 -2.68 -3.09
CA ASN A 187 1.36 -4.02 -3.47
C ASN A 187 0.82 -4.43 -4.85
N PHE A 188 1.43 -5.50 -5.39
CA PHE A 188 1.05 -6.14 -6.64
C PHE A 188 0.90 -7.65 -6.41
N PRO A 189 -0.33 -8.18 -6.33
CA PRO A 189 -0.56 -9.60 -6.14
C PRO A 189 0.07 -10.45 -7.25
N GLY A 190 0.82 -11.49 -6.87
CA GLY A 190 1.54 -12.35 -7.80
C GLY A 190 0.63 -13.06 -8.80
N ASN A 191 -0.60 -13.39 -8.40
CA ASN A 191 -1.59 -14.01 -9.29
C ASN A 191 -1.92 -13.16 -10.52
N ALA A 192 -1.70 -11.84 -10.46
CA ALA A 192 -1.83 -10.95 -11.60
C ALA A 192 -0.47 -10.73 -12.28
N VAL A 193 0.60 -10.46 -11.51
CA VAL A 193 1.92 -10.11 -12.06
C VAL A 193 2.55 -11.23 -12.87
N PHE A 194 2.52 -12.47 -12.38
CA PHE A 194 3.22 -13.62 -13.00
C PHE A 194 2.28 -14.49 -13.85
N TRP A 195 1.14 -13.95 -14.27
CA TRP A 195 0.20 -14.67 -15.12
C TRP A 195 0.45 -14.37 -16.61
N ALA A 196 0.42 -15.41 -17.44
CA ALA A 196 0.80 -15.27 -18.85
C ALA A 196 -0.40 -14.91 -19.73
N ASP A 197 -1.44 -15.72 -19.66
CA ASP A 197 -2.57 -15.71 -20.60
C ASP A 197 -3.88 -15.46 -19.86
N ASN A 198 -4.90 -14.96 -20.57
CA ASN A 198 -6.24 -14.86 -19.99
C ASN A 198 -6.72 -16.24 -19.56
N GLN A 199 -7.16 -16.35 -18.31
CA GLN A 199 -7.62 -17.61 -17.76
C GLN A 199 -9.06 -17.88 -18.22
N ARG A 200 -9.34 -19.13 -18.59
CA ARG A 200 -10.69 -19.59 -18.91
C ARG A 200 -11.05 -20.79 -18.06
N VAL A 201 -12.22 -20.77 -17.44
CA VAL A 201 -12.74 -21.88 -16.66
C VAL A 201 -14.07 -22.30 -17.27
N TYR A 202 -14.12 -23.54 -17.77
CA TYR A 202 -15.32 -24.15 -18.32
C TYR A 202 -15.88 -25.14 -17.31
N SER A 203 -17.05 -24.82 -16.76
CA SER A 203 -17.84 -25.82 -16.06
C SER A 203 -18.29 -26.93 -17.01
N GLN A 204 -18.37 -28.17 -16.52
CA GLN A 204 -18.96 -29.29 -17.26
C GLN A 204 -20.40 -29.61 -16.79
N VAL A 205 -20.97 -28.78 -15.91
CA VAL A 205 -22.34 -28.93 -15.42
C VAL A 205 -23.30 -28.17 -16.32
N ASP A 206 -24.27 -28.87 -16.91
CA ASP A 206 -25.36 -28.21 -17.66
C ASP A 206 -26.13 -27.28 -16.72
N SER A 207 -26.00 -25.98 -16.99
CA SER A 207 -26.55 -24.91 -16.17
C SER A 207 -27.79 -24.26 -16.80
N GLN A 208 -28.33 -24.80 -17.90
CA GLN A 208 -29.39 -24.15 -18.69
C GLN A 208 -30.64 -23.84 -17.84
N ASN A 209 -31.02 -24.76 -16.96
CA ASN A 209 -32.18 -24.64 -16.06
C ASN A 209 -31.80 -24.28 -14.62
N PHE A 210 -30.54 -23.89 -14.39
CA PHE A 210 -30.09 -23.50 -13.07
C PHE A 210 -30.81 -22.23 -12.61
N THR A 211 -31.26 -22.25 -11.35
CA THR A 211 -31.78 -21.08 -10.65
C THR A 211 -31.14 -20.97 -9.28
N VAL A 212 -30.89 -19.74 -8.84
CA VAL A 212 -30.33 -19.46 -7.53
C VAL A 212 -31.38 -19.80 -6.45
N PRO A 213 -31.09 -20.67 -5.47
CA PRO A 213 -32.10 -21.18 -4.54
C PRO A 213 -32.52 -20.18 -3.46
N SER A 214 -31.62 -19.30 -3.05
CA SER A 214 -31.85 -18.27 -2.02
C SER A 214 -30.99 -17.05 -2.29
N ASP A 215 -31.39 -15.90 -1.73
CA ASP A 215 -30.57 -14.69 -1.77
C ASP A 215 -29.16 -14.98 -1.24
N THR A 216 -28.15 -14.67 -2.04
CA THR A 216 -26.76 -14.98 -1.74
C THR A 216 -25.82 -14.00 -2.44
N THR A 217 -24.54 -14.07 -2.14
CA THR A 217 -23.49 -13.40 -2.89
C THR A 217 -22.53 -14.42 -3.49
N ILE A 218 -21.88 -14.03 -4.57
CA ILE A 218 -20.65 -14.68 -5.07
C ILE A 218 -19.55 -13.63 -5.09
N ALA A 219 -18.30 -14.04 -4.91
CA ALA A 219 -17.15 -13.17 -5.04
C ALA A 219 -16.26 -13.62 -6.19
N ILE A 220 -15.97 -12.68 -7.09
CA ILE A 220 -15.04 -12.84 -8.20
C ILE A 220 -13.97 -11.76 -8.04
N ASP A 221 -12.71 -12.18 -7.92
CA ASP A 221 -11.55 -11.31 -7.68
C ASP A 221 -11.77 -10.34 -6.51
N GLY A 222 -12.37 -10.87 -5.44
CA GLY A 222 -12.63 -10.13 -4.20
C GLY A 222 -13.82 -9.16 -4.28
N LYS A 223 -14.47 -9.02 -5.44
CA LYS A 223 -15.69 -8.21 -5.61
C LYS A 223 -16.93 -9.05 -5.39
N SER A 224 -17.75 -8.63 -4.43
CA SER A 224 -19.04 -9.28 -4.15
C SER A 224 -20.11 -8.89 -5.17
N ILE A 225 -20.80 -9.89 -5.70
CA ILE A 225 -21.91 -9.77 -6.66
C ILE A 225 -23.14 -10.38 -6.00
N ALA A 226 -24.20 -9.58 -5.86
CA ALA A 226 -25.43 -10.00 -5.20
C ALA A 226 -26.37 -10.77 -6.15
N LEU A 227 -26.75 -11.96 -5.73
CA LEU A 227 -27.70 -12.84 -6.43
C LEU A 227 -29.00 -12.93 -5.63
N LYS A 228 -30.12 -13.05 -6.32
CA LYS A 228 -31.46 -13.16 -5.75
C LYS A 228 -32.03 -14.54 -6.00
N ALA A 229 -32.84 -15.01 -5.05
CA ALA A 229 -33.59 -16.25 -5.23
C ALA A 229 -34.40 -16.18 -6.54
N GLY A 230 -34.29 -17.23 -7.37
CA GLY A 230 -34.94 -17.32 -8.68
C GLY A 230 -34.16 -16.72 -9.85
N ASP A 231 -33.00 -16.07 -9.63
CA ASP A 231 -32.12 -15.66 -10.74
C ASP A 231 -31.74 -16.89 -11.58
N SER A 232 -31.96 -16.82 -12.90
CA SER A 232 -31.49 -17.86 -13.83
C SER A 232 -29.99 -17.77 -14.08
N VAL A 233 -29.38 -18.79 -14.70
CA VAL A 233 -27.96 -18.73 -15.11
C VAL A 233 -27.67 -17.51 -16.00
N GLN A 234 -28.60 -17.10 -16.87
CA GLN A 234 -28.44 -15.93 -17.72
C GLN A 234 -28.45 -14.64 -16.89
N ALA A 235 -29.27 -14.58 -15.83
CA ALA A 235 -29.25 -13.46 -14.90
C ALA A 235 -27.93 -13.39 -14.12
N VAL A 236 -27.40 -14.55 -13.67
CA VAL A 236 -26.08 -14.64 -13.04
C VAL A 236 -24.99 -14.14 -13.98
N ILE A 237 -24.98 -14.61 -15.24
CA ILE A 237 -24.04 -14.17 -16.28
C ILE A 237 -24.13 -12.66 -16.50
N ALA A 238 -25.34 -12.11 -16.63
CA ALA A 238 -25.54 -10.68 -16.81
C ALA A 238 -25.00 -9.88 -15.60
N LYS A 239 -25.21 -10.36 -14.38
CA LYS A 239 -24.69 -9.73 -13.16
C LYS A 239 -23.16 -9.77 -13.08
N ILE A 240 -22.53 -10.87 -13.50
CA ILE A 240 -21.07 -10.95 -13.59
C ILE A 240 -20.54 -9.96 -14.64
N ASN A 241 -21.12 -9.95 -15.83
CA ASN A 241 -20.68 -9.07 -16.93
C ASN A 241 -20.90 -7.57 -16.65
N ASN A 242 -21.88 -7.24 -15.79
CA ASN A 242 -22.15 -5.85 -15.38
C ASN A 242 -21.36 -5.44 -14.13
N ALA A 243 -20.68 -6.38 -13.45
CA ALA A 243 -19.86 -6.08 -12.30
C ALA A 243 -18.51 -5.48 -12.73
N PRO A 244 -17.89 -4.60 -11.90
CA PRO A 244 -16.58 -4.01 -12.20
C PRO A 244 -15.46 -5.02 -11.87
N VAL A 245 -15.48 -6.17 -12.55
CA VAL A 245 -14.50 -7.25 -12.47
C VAL A 245 -13.88 -7.47 -13.85
N ALA A 246 -12.62 -7.90 -13.89
CA ALA A 246 -11.89 -8.15 -15.14
C ALA A 246 -12.23 -9.55 -15.70
N VAL A 247 -13.51 -9.91 -15.70
CA VAL A 247 -14.01 -11.25 -16.05
C VAL A 247 -15.28 -11.13 -16.87
N LYS A 248 -15.35 -11.93 -17.93
CA LYS A 248 -16.53 -12.13 -18.75
C LYS A 248 -17.11 -13.51 -18.49
N ALA A 249 -18.41 -13.58 -18.27
CA ALA A 249 -19.18 -14.81 -18.15
C ALA A 249 -19.98 -15.08 -19.42
N SER A 250 -20.09 -16.36 -19.79
CA SER A 250 -20.94 -16.85 -20.89
C SER A 250 -21.38 -18.29 -20.64
N LEU A 251 -22.26 -18.82 -21.49
CA LEU A 251 -22.55 -20.25 -21.56
C LEU A 251 -21.75 -20.88 -22.69
N ASP A 252 -21.17 -22.05 -22.42
CA ASP A 252 -20.60 -22.88 -23.47
C ASP A 252 -21.74 -23.39 -24.38
N PRO A 253 -21.70 -23.14 -25.71
CA PRO A 253 -22.74 -23.58 -26.62
C PRO A 253 -22.87 -25.10 -26.74
N VAL A 254 -21.87 -25.87 -26.28
CA VAL A 254 -21.88 -27.35 -26.36
C VAL A 254 -22.40 -27.97 -25.07
N THR A 255 -21.82 -27.59 -23.92
CA THR A 255 -22.16 -28.23 -22.63
C THR A 255 -23.23 -27.49 -21.82
N ASN A 256 -23.65 -26.30 -22.25
CA ASN A 256 -24.45 -25.37 -21.43
C ASN A 256 -23.82 -25.05 -20.06
N GLY A 257 -22.51 -25.28 -19.91
CA GLY A 257 -21.78 -24.96 -18.70
C GLY A 257 -21.45 -23.47 -18.61
N LEU A 258 -21.40 -22.95 -17.38
CA LEU A 258 -20.89 -21.60 -17.14
C LEU A 258 -19.40 -21.53 -17.55
N VAL A 259 -19.07 -20.53 -18.35
CA VAL A 259 -17.70 -20.19 -18.74
C VAL A 259 -17.34 -18.85 -18.13
N LEU A 260 -16.19 -18.80 -17.46
CA LEU A 260 -15.57 -17.56 -16.98
C LEU A 260 -14.26 -17.34 -17.74
N GLU A 261 -14.09 -16.18 -18.36
CA GLU A 261 -12.90 -15.78 -19.08
C GLU A 261 -12.39 -14.45 -18.54
N THR A 262 -11.11 -14.37 -18.15
CA THR A 262 -10.54 -13.09 -17.74
C THR A 262 -10.37 -12.16 -18.94
N THR A 263 -10.59 -10.86 -18.73
CA THR A 263 -10.36 -9.82 -19.75
C THR A 263 -8.94 -9.27 -19.71
N GLN A 264 -8.21 -9.53 -18.63
CA GLN A 264 -6.79 -9.21 -18.45
C GLN A 264 -6.07 -10.44 -17.87
N PRO A 265 -4.76 -10.63 -18.11
CA PRO A 265 -4.03 -11.78 -17.58
C PRO A 265 -3.96 -11.76 -16.06
N HIS A 266 -4.65 -12.70 -15.40
CA HIS A 266 -4.52 -13.00 -13.98
C HIS A 266 -5.15 -14.36 -13.66
N GLN A 267 -4.77 -14.94 -12.52
CA GLN A 267 -5.47 -16.09 -11.96
C GLN A 267 -6.74 -15.63 -11.25
N LEU A 268 -7.87 -16.23 -11.62
CA LEU A 268 -9.19 -16.03 -11.05
C LEU A 268 -9.21 -16.41 -9.57
N PHE A 269 -9.85 -15.57 -8.78
CA PHE A 269 -10.12 -15.82 -7.38
C PHE A 269 -11.64 -15.93 -7.18
N LEU A 270 -12.14 -17.16 -7.03
CA LEU A 270 -13.57 -17.46 -7.04
C LEU A 270 -14.03 -17.99 -5.69
N GLN A 271 -15.08 -17.41 -5.13
CA GLN A 271 -15.62 -17.83 -3.84
C GLN A 271 -17.15 -17.66 -3.80
N ASP A 272 -17.85 -18.62 -3.18
CA ASP A 272 -19.24 -18.44 -2.81
C ASP A 272 -19.37 -17.62 -1.51
N GLY A 273 -20.40 -16.77 -1.44
CA GLY A 273 -20.70 -15.98 -0.25
C GLY A 273 -21.09 -16.84 0.96
N PRO A 274 -21.15 -16.26 2.17
CA PRO A 274 -21.50 -16.99 3.38
C PRO A 274 -22.86 -17.70 3.26
N GLY A 275 -22.86 -19.04 3.38
CA GLY A 275 -24.07 -19.87 3.26
C GLY A 275 -24.56 -20.11 1.82
N GLY A 276 -23.89 -19.53 0.82
CA GLY A 276 -24.15 -19.78 -0.60
C GLY A 276 -23.33 -20.94 -1.15
N ASN A 277 -23.82 -21.55 -2.24
CA ASN A 277 -23.13 -22.61 -2.97
C ASN A 277 -23.35 -22.47 -4.49
N THR A 278 -23.52 -21.24 -5.00
CA THR A 278 -23.93 -21.00 -6.39
C THR A 278 -22.84 -21.38 -7.38
N LEU A 279 -21.59 -20.91 -7.19
CA LEU A 279 -20.47 -21.27 -8.06
C LEU A 279 -20.13 -22.76 -7.95
N GLN A 280 -20.29 -23.35 -6.76
CA GLN A 280 -20.16 -24.78 -6.56
C GLN A 280 -21.24 -25.56 -7.33
N ALA A 281 -22.51 -25.15 -7.23
CA ALA A 281 -23.63 -25.80 -7.91
C ALA A 281 -23.55 -25.64 -9.44
N LEU A 282 -22.99 -24.53 -9.91
CA LEU A 282 -22.67 -24.29 -11.31
C LEU A 282 -21.41 -25.04 -11.78
N GLY A 283 -20.77 -25.84 -10.92
CA GLY A 283 -19.64 -26.71 -11.29
C GLY A 283 -18.33 -25.97 -11.56
N VAL A 284 -18.18 -24.71 -11.12
CA VAL A 284 -16.97 -23.92 -11.37
C VAL A 284 -15.92 -24.14 -10.29
N ILE A 285 -16.36 -24.15 -9.03
CA ILE A 285 -15.50 -24.33 -7.86
C ILE A 285 -15.91 -25.55 -7.04
N THR A 286 -15.09 -25.89 -6.07
CA THR A 286 -15.38 -26.84 -5.00
C THR A 286 -15.02 -26.23 -3.65
N ASN A 287 -15.80 -26.58 -2.63
CA ASN A 287 -15.59 -26.17 -1.24
C ASN A 287 -15.05 -27.33 -0.39
N SER A 288 -14.39 -28.30 -1.03
CA SER A 288 -13.73 -29.41 -0.36
C SER A 288 -12.69 -28.92 0.66
N MET A 289 -12.58 -29.66 1.77
CA MET A 289 -11.67 -29.34 2.87
C MET A 289 -10.21 -29.23 2.36
N GLY A 290 -9.58 -28.08 2.57
CA GLY A 290 -8.20 -27.81 2.17
C GLY A 290 -8.01 -27.16 0.79
N GLN A 291 -9.07 -27.09 -0.04
CA GLN A 291 -9.05 -26.33 -1.28
C GLN A 291 -9.58 -24.92 -1.02
N LYS A 292 -8.71 -23.93 -1.22
CA LYS A 292 -9.01 -22.51 -1.04
C LYS A 292 -8.71 -21.77 -2.34
N PRO A 293 -9.40 -20.66 -2.62
CA PRO A 293 -9.04 -19.85 -3.78
C PRO A 293 -7.58 -19.39 -3.66
N PRO A 294 -6.85 -19.32 -4.78
CA PRO A 294 -7.31 -19.55 -6.16
C PRO A 294 -7.23 -21.02 -6.64
N LEU A 295 -6.98 -21.98 -5.76
CA LEU A 295 -6.77 -23.40 -6.09
C LEU A 295 -8.00 -24.29 -5.78
N ASN A 296 -9.20 -23.72 -5.85
CA ASN A 296 -10.46 -24.37 -5.50
C ASN A 296 -11.35 -24.68 -6.72
N TYR A 297 -10.77 -24.84 -7.91
CA TYR A 297 -11.53 -25.24 -9.10
C TYR A 297 -12.15 -26.62 -8.92
N ASN A 298 -13.36 -26.80 -9.44
CA ASN A 298 -13.99 -28.12 -9.50
C ASN A 298 -13.09 -29.08 -10.30
N PRO A 299 -12.83 -30.32 -9.83
CA PRO A 299 -11.99 -31.29 -10.54
C PRO A 299 -12.45 -31.60 -11.97
N ASP A 300 -13.74 -31.51 -12.24
CA ASP A 300 -14.30 -31.75 -13.58
C ASP A 300 -14.24 -30.51 -14.47
N ALA A 301 -14.02 -29.31 -13.91
CA ALA A 301 -13.91 -28.08 -14.69
C ALA A 301 -12.63 -28.06 -15.52
N LYS A 302 -12.74 -27.60 -16.76
CA LYS A 302 -11.57 -27.43 -17.64
C LYS A 302 -11.02 -26.02 -17.47
N VAL A 303 -9.82 -25.93 -16.90
CA VAL A 303 -9.11 -24.68 -16.69
C VAL A 303 -8.03 -24.51 -17.75
N PHE A 304 -8.09 -23.40 -18.47
CA PHE A 304 -7.11 -22.97 -19.46
C PHE A 304 -6.49 -21.64 -19.05
N GLY A 305 -5.36 -21.31 -19.66
CA GLY A 305 -4.48 -20.25 -19.19
C GLY A 305 -3.57 -20.78 -18.09
N GLY A 306 -2.44 -20.13 -17.90
CA GLY A 306 -1.45 -20.54 -16.91
C GLY A 306 -0.57 -19.39 -16.49
N SER A 307 0.18 -19.64 -15.44
CA SER A 307 1.24 -18.75 -15.02
C SER A 307 2.40 -18.78 -16.03
N LEU A 308 3.26 -17.78 -15.94
CA LEU A 308 4.52 -17.81 -16.67
C LEU A 308 5.39 -19.00 -16.24
N PHE A 309 5.26 -19.49 -15.00
CA PHE A 309 5.98 -20.67 -14.55
C PHE A 309 5.52 -21.92 -15.30
N ASP A 310 4.23 -22.06 -15.56
CA ASP A 310 3.70 -23.15 -16.38
C ASP A 310 4.24 -23.10 -17.81
N ALA A 311 4.41 -21.90 -18.37
CA ALA A 311 5.04 -21.71 -19.68
C ALA A 311 6.51 -22.17 -19.68
N VAL A 312 7.28 -21.78 -18.66
CA VAL A 312 8.71 -22.14 -18.55
C VAL A 312 8.90 -23.62 -18.22
N ILE A 313 8.05 -24.21 -17.37
CA ILE A 313 8.03 -25.65 -17.09
C ILE A 313 7.78 -26.44 -18.38
N ARG A 314 6.77 -26.03 -19.18
CA ARG A 314 6.49 -26.65 -20.47
C ARG A 314 7.67 -26.52 -21.44
N LEU A 315 8.32 -25.35 -21.49
CA LEU A 315 9.50 -25.13 -22.31
C LEU A 315 10.63 -26.10 -21.91
N ARG A 316 10.97 -26.12 -20.62
CA ARG A 316 11.99 -27.00 -20.05
C ARG A 316 11.71 -28.47 -20.36
N ASP A 317 10.50 -28.93 -20.09
CA ASP A 317 10.13 -30.35 -20.23
C ASP A 317 10.17 -30.79 -21.70
N ASN A 318 9.83 -29.90 -22.64
CA ASN A 318 9.97 -30.17 -24.06
C ASN A 318 11.44 -30.22 -24.49
N MET A 319 12.31 -29.36 -23.95
CA MET A 319 13.75 -29.38 -24.21
C MET A 319 14.40 -30.66 -23.69
N LEU A 320 14.09 -31.07 -22.45
CA LEU A 320 14.58 -32.31 -21.86
C LEU A 320 14.13 -33.57 -22.62
N LYS A 321 12.94 -33.55 -23.21
CA LYS A 321 12.42 -34.63 -24.07
C LYS A 321 12.85 -34.51 -25.54
N GLY A 322 13.52 -33.40 -25.91
CA GLY A 322 13.88 -32.99 -27.27
C GLY A 322 12.73 -33.02 -28.26
N ASN A 323 11.59 -32.54 -27.81
CA ASN A 323 10.40 -32.43 -28.63
C ASN A 323 10.34 -31.07 -29.34
N ASN A 324 11.04 -30.95 -30.47
CA ASN A 324 11.18 -29.68 -31.21
C ASN A 324 9.85 -29.10 -31.70
N GLN A 325 8.85 -29.95 -31.95
CA GLN A 325 7.57 -29.52 -32.52
C GLN A 325 6.74 -28.68 -31.54
N PHE A 326 7.03 -28.77 -30.24
CA PHE A 326 6.33 -28.02 -29.18
C PHE A 326 7.19 -26.92 -28.54
N LEU A 327 8.46 -26.78 -28.92
CA LEU A 327 9.32 -25.65 -28.52
C LEU A 327 8.96 -24.35 -29.25
N GLY A 328 8.18 -24.45 -30.34
CA GLY A 328 7.69 -23.32 -31.11
C GLY A 328 6.42 -22.65 -30.56
N GLY A 329 5.50 -22.30 -31.48
CA GLY A 329 4.54 -21.19 -31.35
C GLY A 329 3.73 -21.08 -30.05
N GLN A 330 3.29 -22.18 -29.42
CA GLN A 330 2.45 -22.07 -28.22
C GLN A 330 3.25 -21.69 -26.97
N GLY A 331 4.43 -22.29 -26.74
CA GLY A 331 5.27 -21.97 -25.59
C GLY A 331 5.85 -20.56 -25.68
N LEU A 332 6.31 -20.18 -26.87
CA LEU A 332 6.79 -18.82 -27.18
C LEU A 332 5.68 -17.77 -26.99
N ALA A 333 4.45 -18.06 -27.43
CA ALA A 333 3.32 -17.14 -27.26
C ALA A 333 3.06 -16.83 -25.78
N SER A 334 3.03 -17.84 -24.89
CA SER A 334 2.83 -17.61 -23.46
C SER A 334 4.01 -16.84 -22.81
N ILE A 335 5.25 -17.06 -23.25
CA ILE A 335 6.42 -16.28 -22.77
C ILE A 335 6.29 -14.81 -23.20
N HIS A 336 5.91 -14.54 -24.45
CA HIS A 336 5.69 -13.17 -24.93
C HIS A 336 4.52 -12.50 -24.22
N ALA A 337 3.42 -13.22 -23.98
CA ALA A 337 2.29 -12.73 -23.21
C ALA A 337 2.70 -12.37 -21.77
N SER A 338 3.53 -13.21 -21.14
CA SER A 338 4.12 -12.94 -19.82
C SER A 338 4.99 -11.68 -19.84
N LEU A 339 5.86 -11.51 -20.85
CA LEU A 339 6.68 -10.31 -21.02
C LEU A 339 5.81 -9.05 -21.15
N SER A 340 4.75 -9.09 -21.96
CA SER A 340 3.81 -7.97 -22.10
C SER A 340 3.07 -7.65 -20.79
N ASN A 341 2.70 -8.66 -20.01
CA ASN A 341 2.05 -8.45 -18.71
C ASN A 341 3.01 -7.84 -17.68
N LEU A 342 4.27 -8.30 -17.62
CA LEU A 342 5.30 -7.68 -16.77
C LEU A 342 5.58 -6.23 -17.18
N GLN A 343 5.64 -5.93 -18.48
CA GLN A 343 5.81 -4.56 -18.98
C GLN A 343 4.63 -3.66 -18.59
N THR A 344 3.40 -4.18 -18.67
CA THR A 344 2.20 -3.45 -18.23
C THR A 344 2.26 -3.17 -16.73
N THR A 345 2.69 -4.15 -15.93
CA THR A 345 2.88 -3.99 -14.49
C THR A 345 3.96 -2.97 -14.16
N LEU A 346 5.09 -2.97 -14.88
CA LEU A 346 6.15 -1.96 -14.73
C LEU A 346 5.66 -0.55 -15.07
N ALA A 347 4.86 -0.40 -16.13
CA ALA A 347 4.28 0.88 -16.49
C ALA A 347 3.34 1.41 -15.39
N GLU A 348 2.50 0.54 -14.81
CA GLU A 348 1.65 0.91 -13.68
C GLU A 348 2.47 1.28 -12.44
N LEU A 349 3.53 0.53 -12.15
CA LEU A 349 4.44 0.81 -11.04
C LEU A 349 5.13 2.16 -11.22
N GLY A 350 5.69 2.44 -12.39
CA GLY A 350 6.33 3.72 -12.71
C GLY A 350 5.38 4.90 -12.56
N ALA A 351 4.12 4.76 -12.99
CA ALA A 351 3.11 5.80 -12.77
C ALA A 351 2.81 6.05 -11.28
N ARG A 352 2.86 5.00 -10.44
CA ARG A 352 2.70 5.14 -8.98
C ARG A 352 3.95 5.76 -8.32
N ASP A 353 5.15 5.41 -8.77
CA ASP A 353 6.41 6.00 -8.28
C ASP A 353 6.50 7.50 -8.59
N GLU A 354 6.11 7.91 -9.80
CA GLU A 354 6.07 9.33 -10.19
C GLU A 354 5.07 10.12 -9.33
N ARG A 355 3.88 9.56 -9.11
CA ARG A 355 2.88 10.18 -8.23
C ARG A 355 3.38 10.34 -6.80
N LEU A 356 4.13 9.37 -6.27
CA LEU A 356 4.75 9.49 -4.95
C LEU A 356 5.83 10.56 -4.93
N THR A 357 6.65 10.65 -5.98
CA THR A 357 7.68 11.68 -6.12
C THR A 357 7.09 13.09 -6.08
N GLU A 358 5.99 13.33 -6.81
CA GLU A 358 5.30 14.64 -6.76
C GLU A 358 4.65 14.90 -5.40
N THR A 359 4.13 13.86 -4.75
CA THR A 359 3.56 13.97 -3.39
C THR A 359 4.65 14.34 -2.37
N GLU A 360 5.80 13.68 -2.40
CA GLU A 360 6.93 14.00 -1.52
C GLU A 360 7.43 15.43 -1.73
N LYS A 361 7.49 15.90 -2.98
CA LYS A 361 7.85 17.28 -3.29
C LYS A 361 6.86 18.27 -2.68
N THR A 362 5.57 18.00 -2.83
CA THR A 362 4.51 18.82 -2.23
C THR A 362 4.65 18.85 -0.70
N LEU A 363 4.86 17.71 -0.05
CA LEU A 363 5.03 17.62 1.41
C LEU A 363 6.27 18.36 1.89
N LYS A 364 7.39 18.28 1.15
CA LYS A 364 8.62 19.04 1.43
C LYS A 364 8.43 20.56 1.36
N ASP A 365 7.47 21.04 0.58
CA ASP A 365 7.12 22.45 0.51
C ASP A 365 6.06 22.86 1.56
N GLU A 366 5.11 21.98 1.91
CA GLU A 366 4.03 22.27 2.84
C GLU A 366 4.45 22.20 4.31
N ILE A 367 5.22 21.18 4.72
CA ILE A 367 5.65 21.00 6.11
C ILE A 367 6.37 22.25 6.64
N PRO A 368 7.37 22.83 5.93
CA PRO A 368 8.04 24.04 6.41
C PRO A 368 7.11 25.24 6.51
N LYS A 369 6.13 25.39 5.62
CA LYS A 369 5.14 26.49 5.68
C LYS A 369 4.26 26.37 6.92
N VAL A 370 3.82 25.16 7.27
CA VAL A 370 3.03 24.95 8.50
C VAL A 370 3.88 25.20 9.75
N VAL A 371 5.15 24.81 9.72
CA VAL A 371 6.12 25.12 10.79
C VAL A 371 6.30 26.64 10.93
N GLU A 372 6.48 27.35 9.82
CA GLU A 372 6.61 28.82 9.80
C GLU A 372 5.34 29.51 10.31
N MET A 373 4.15 29.05 9.89
CA MET A 373 2.87 29.56 10.40
C MET A 373 2.77 29.39 11.91
N ASN A 374 3.18 28.22 12.44
CA ASN A 374 3.17 27.97 13.88
C ASN A 374 4.23 28.81 14.62
N SER A 375 5.42 28.98 14.05
CA SER A 375 6.50 29.81 14.59
C SER A 375 6.08 31.28 14.67
N ASN A 376 5.47 31.82 13.63
CA ASN A 376 4.94 33.20 13.62
C ASN A 376 3.90 33.43 14.73
N LEU A 377 3.16 32.39 15.10
CA LEU A 377 2.13 32.42 16.13
C LEU A 377 2.71 32.27 17.55
N VAL A 378 3.62 31.31 17.74
CA VAL A 378 4.09 30.88 19.06
C VAL A 378 5.43 31.52 19.43
N ASP A 379 6.36 31.72 18.50
CA ASP A 379 7.74 32.05 18.85
C ASP A 379 7.88 33.53 19.21
N LEU A 380 8.66 33.79 20.25
CA LEU A 380 8.96 35.13 20.75
C LEU A 380 10.02 35.81 19.88
N ASP A 381 9.75 37.05 19.45
CA ASP A 381 10.82 37.92 18.96
C ASP A 381 11.71 38.32 20.14
N VAL A 382 12.90 37.73 20.19
CA VAL A 382 13.88 37.94 21.27
C VAL A 382 14.22 39.43 21.44
N THR A 383 14.18 40.23 20.37
CA THR A 383 14.44 41.68 20.43
C THR A 383 13.36 42.40 21.21
N ASP A 384 12.10 42.10 20.91
CA ASP A 384 10.94 42.64 21.64
C ASP A 384 10.92 42.12 23.08
N GLY A 385 11.20 40.84 23.30
CA GLY A 385 11.31 40.21 24.61
C GLY A 385 12.36 40.88 25.51
N ILE A 386 13.58 41.08 25.00
CA ILE A 386 14.66 41.77 25.72
C ILE A 386 14.26 43.22 26.03
N THR A 387 13.67 43.92 25.05
CA THR A 387 13.23 45.31 25.23
C THR A 387 12.18 45.43 26.33
N LYS A 388 11.16 44.56 26.32
CA LYS A 388 10.14 44.48 27.37
C LYS A 388 10.73 44.16 28.73
N LEU A 389 11.63 43.18 28.81
CA LEU A 389 12.29 42.84 30.07
C LEU A 389 13.06 44.05 30.63
N LYS A 390 13.86 44.73 29.80
CA LYS A 390 14.63 45.90 30.22
C LYS A 390 13.74 47.05 30.66
N MET A 391 12.62 47.30 29.98
CA MET A 391 11.64 48.31 30.43
C MET A 391 11.03 47.95 31.78
N LEU A 392 10.70 46.67 32.02
CA LEU A 392 10.15 46.21 33.29
C LEU A 392 11.18 46.33 34.43
N GLU A 393 12.44 45.95 34.19
CA GLU A 393 13.54 46.12 35.14
C GLU A 393 13.71 47.60 35.53
N LEU A 394 13.77 48.50 34.53
CA LEU A 394 13.89 49.94 34.76
C LEU A 394 12.69 50.52 35.54
N THR A 395 11.48 50.06 35.23
CA THR A 395 10.25 50.50 35.91
C THR A 395 10.23 50.00 37.35
N HIS A 396 10.66 48.76 37.58
CA HIS A 396 10.78 48.19 38.92
C HIS A 396 11.78 48.97 39.78
N ASP A 397 12.97 49.25 39.25
CA ASP A 397 13.98 50.08 39.93
C ASP A 397 13.46 51.49 40.24
N ALA A 398 12.75 52.11 39.30
CA ALA A 398 12.13 53.43 39.51
C ALA A 398 11.07 53.39 40.61
N THR A 399 10.26 52.32 40.67
CA THR A 399 9.22 52.12 41.68
C THR A 399 9.84 51.90 43.07
N LEU A 400 10.92 51.12 43.18
CA LEU A 400 11.67 50.94 44.42
C LEU A 400 12.26 52.26 44.94
N ARG A 401 12.80 53.10 44.05
CA ARG A 401 13.30 54.44 44.40
C ARG A 401 12.17 55.36 44.87
N ALA A 402 11.02 55.34 44.19
CA ALA A 402 9.84 56.11 44.58
C ALA A 402 9.31 55.65 45.94
N ALA A 403 9.25 54.34 46.17
CA ALA A 403 8.86 53.75 47.44
C ALA A 403 9.78 54.24 48.57
N GLY A 404 11.10 54.16 48.38
CA GLY A 404 12.09 54.68 49.34
C GLY A 404 11.92 56.17 49.67
N SER A 405 11.33 56.97 48.76
CA SER A 405 11.05 58.40 49.00
C SER A 405 9.71 58.68 49.69
N ILE A 406 8.75 57.75 49.63
CA ILE A 406 7.39 57.89 50.20
C ILE A 406 7.29 57.26 51.59
N TYR A 407 7.99 56.15 51.83
CA TYR A 407 8.14 55.51 53.14
C TYR A 407 8.53 56.46 54.31
N PRO A 408 9.38 57.50 54.13
CA PRO A 408 9.71 58.43 55.20
C PRO A 408 8.73 59.61 55.42
N ARG A 409 7.73 59.85 54.55
CA ARG A 409 6.80 60.98 54.74
C ARG A 409 5.68 60.61 55.72
N THR A 410 5.87 60.96 56.99
CA THR A 410 4.82 60.81 58.01
C THR A 410 3.91 62.04 58.05
N LEU A 411 2.68 61.88 58.55
CA LEU A 411 1.70 62.97 58.73
C LEU A 411 2.24 64.21 59.48
N MET A 412 3.36 64.05 60.21
CA MET A 412 4.05 65.13 60.93
C MET A 412 4.83 66.09 60.02
N ASP A 413 5.20 65.69 58.80
CA ASP A 413 5.90 66.56 57.85
C ASP A 413 4.94 67.48 57.06
N PHE A 414 3.64 67.14 57.00
CA PHE A 414 2.60 67.93 56.34
C PHE A 414 1.93 68.96 57.28
N LEU A 415 2.29 68.94 58.57
CA LEU A 415 1.76 69.81 59.64
C LEU A 415 2.74 70.91 60.08
N ARG A 416 3.72 71.27 59.24
CA ARG A 416 4.60 72.43 59.47
C ARG A 416 4.17 73.67 58.72
#